data_AF-A0A540KXJ1-F1
#
_entry.id   AF-A0A540KXJ1-F1
#
_cell.length_a   1.000
_cell.length_b   1.000
_cell.length_c   1.000
_cell.angle_alpha   90.00
_cell.angle_beta   90.00
_cell.angle_gamma   90.00
#
_symmetry.space_group_name_H-M   'P 1'
#
loop_
_entity.id
_entity.type
_entity.pdbx_description
1 polymer ?
#
loop_
_entity_poly.entity_id
_entity_poly.type
_entity_poly.pdbx_seq_one_letter_code
_entity_poly.pdbx_strand_id
1 'polypeptide(L)'
;MAPELYEGDYTEMVDIYSFGMCVLEMVTLEIPYSECDNVAKIYKKVSSGVRPQALDKIKDPEVRAFVDKCLAQPRARPSATELLMDAFFDEN
;
A
#
# COMPACT_ATOMS: atom_id res chain seq x y z
N MET A 1 2.75 0.96 -8.34
CA MET A 1 1.44 0.91 -9.04
C MET A 1 0.65 -0.26 -8.50
N ALA A 2 -0.66 -0.13 -8.41
CA ALA A 2 -1.56 -1.24 -8.07
C ALA A 2 -1.55 -2.31 -9.17
N PRO A 3 -1.73 -3.61 -8.85
CA PRO A 3 -1.65 -4.70 -9.84
C PRO A 3 -2.73 -4.62 -10.93
N GLU A 4 -3.95 -4.22 -10.59
CA GLU A 4 -5.07 -4.13 -11.54
C GLU A 4 -4.88 -3.04 -12.61
N LEU A 5 -3.98 -2.08 -12.38
CA LEU A 5 -3.66 -1.04 -13.37
C LEU A 5 -3.12 -1.66 -14.68
N TYR A 6 -2.44 -2.80 -14.60
CA TYR A 6 -1.90 -3.50 -15.77
C TYR A 6 -2.96 -4.24 -16.58
N GLU A 7 -4.11 -4.54 -15.98
CA GLU A 7 -5.26 -5.18 -16.65
C GLU A 7 -6.15 -4.15 -17.36
N GLY A 8 -6.02 -2.87 -17.00
CA GLY A 8 -6.76 -1.75 -17.59
C GLY A 8 -8.22 -1.62 -17.11
N ASP A 9 -8.69 -2.55 -16.27
CA ASP A 9 -9.98 -2.48 -15.59
C ASP A 9 -9.74 -2.15 -14.11
N TYR A 10 -9.85 -0.86 -13.79
CA TYR A 10 -9.58 -0.36 -12.44
C TYR A 10 -10.50 0.81 -12.09
N THR A 11 -10.63 1.05 -10.78
CA THR A 11 -11.38 2.17 -10.21
C THR A 11 -10.44 3.07 -9.42
N GLU A 12 -10.98 4.09 -8.74
CA GLU A 12 -10.24 4.96 -7.82
C GLU A 12 -9.54 4.20 -6.67
N MET A 13 -9.84 2.91 -6.47
CA MET A 13 -9.14 2.06 -5.51
C MET A 13 -7.63 1.94 -5.79
N VAL A 14 -7.16 2.21 -7.01
CA VAL A 14 -5.72 2.27 -7.33
C VAL A 14 -5.02 3.43 -6.61
N ASP A 15 -5.74 4.52 -6.33
CA ASP A 15 -5.22 5.67 -5.59
C ASP A 15 -5.07 5.33 -4.11
N ILE A 16 -5.99 4.53 -3.55
CA ILE A 16 -5.88 4.01 -2.18
C ILE A 16 -4.63 3.14 -2.00
N TYR A 17 -4.35 2.26 -2.96
CA TYR A 17 -3.12 1.48 -2.95
C TYR A 17 -1.88 2.35 -3.03
N SER A 18 -1.89 3.34 -3.92
CA SER A 18 -0.78 4.28 -4.10
C SER A 18 -0.55 5.11 -2.85
N PHE A 19 -1.63 5.54 -2.19
CA PHE A 19 -1.58 6.22 -0.91
C PHE A 19 -0.96 5.36 0.20
N GLY A 20 -1.35 4.08 0.31
CA GLY A 20 -0.71 3.14 1.23
C GLY A 20 0.79 2.98 1.00
N MET A 21 1.23 2.99 -0.26
CA MET A 21 2.66 2.96 -0.60
C MET A 21 3.38 4.27 -0.22
N CYS A 22 2.75 5.43 -0.39
CA CYS A 22 3.31 6.71 0.06
C CYS A 22 3.43 6.75 1.58
N VAL A 23 2.42 6.28 2.32
CA VAL A 23 2.46 6.21 3.79
C VAL A 23 3.57 5.27 4.24
N LEU A 24 3.69 4.09 3.62
CA LEU A 24 4.80 3.18 3.85
C LEU A 24 6.16 3.88 3.67
N GLU A 25 6.36 4.56 2.54
CA GLU A 25 7.60 5.31 2.28
C GLU A 25 7.88 6.40 3.32
N MET A 26 6.86 7.18 3.70
CA MET A 26 6.99 8.25 4.69
C MET A 26 7.40 7.72 6.07
N VAL A 27 6.82 6.60 6.50
CA VAL A 27 7.08 6.05 7.84
C VAL A 27 8.36 5.22 7.92
N THR A 28 8.80 4.61 6.81
CA THR A 28 10.04 3.82 6.78
C THR A 28 11.24 4.59 6.24
N LEU A 29 11.03 5.72 5.58
CA LEU A 29 12.06 6.48 4.83
C LEU A 29 12.77 5.62 3.77
N GLU A 30 12.06 4.65 3.21
CA GLU A 30 12.58 3.70 2.22
C GLU A 30 11.65 3.63 1.03
N ILE A 31 12.24 3.63 -0.16
CA ILE A 31 11.49 3.45 -1.41
C ILE A 31 10.81 2.06 -1.37
N PRO A 32 9.48 1.98 -1.56
CA PRO A 32 8.79 0.69 -1.60
C PRO A 32 9.37 -0.21 -2.68
N TYR A 33 9.64 -1.48 -2.31
CA TYR A 33 10.32 -2.47 -3.13
C TYR A 33 11.79 -2.16 -3.49
N SER A 34 12.49 -1.33 -2.70
CA SER A 34 13.92 -1.07 -2.88
C SER A 34 14.80 -2.33 -2.87
N GLU A 35 14.31 -3.46 -2.35
CA GLU A 35 14.97 -4.77 -2.44
C GLU A 35 14.93 -5.41 -3.84
N CYS A 36 14.28 -4.79 -4.82
CA CYS A 36 14.17 -5.28 -6.20
C CYS A 36 15.10 -4.49 -7.13
N ASP A 37 16.02 -5.20 -7.81
CA ASP A 37 17.00 -4.56 -8.70
C ASP A 37 16.42 -3.89 -9.97
N ASN A 38 15.16 -4.17 -10.31
CA ASN A 38 14.52 -3.58 -11.49
C ASN A 38 12.99 -3.65 -11.42
N VAL A 39 12.34 -2.87 -12.30
CA VAL A 39 10.88 -2.78 -12.41
C VAL A 39 10.20 -4.11 -12.74
N ALA A 40 10.84 -5.00 -13.51
CA ALA A 40 10.25 -6.30 -13.83
C ALA A 40 10.12 -7.21 -12.59
N LYS A 41 11.09 -7.16 -11.66
CA LYS A 41 10.99 -7.85 -10.36
C LYS A 41 9.89 -7.26 -9.48
N ILE A 42 9.75 -5.94 -9.46
CA ILE A 42 8.68 -5.24 -8.75
C ILE A 42 7.32 -5.67 -9.30
N TYR A 43 7.14 -5.62 -10.62
CA TYR A 43 5.92 -6.08 -11.31
C TYR A 43 5.57 -7.51 -10.89
N LYS A 44 6.52 -8.44 -10.96
CA LYS A 44 6.29 -9.83 -10.57
C LYS A 44 5.82 -9.97 -9.11
N LYS A 45 6.43 -9.23 -8.17
CA LYS A 45 6.02 -9.26 -6.75
C LYS A 45 4.62 -8.68 -6.56
N VAL A 46 4.36 -7.49 -7.11
CA VAL A 46 3.07 -6.80 -7.01
C VAL A 46 1.94 -7.67 -7.57
N SER A 47 2.12 -8.21 -8.78
CA SER A 47 1.12 -9.06 -9.43
C SER A 47 0.91 -10.42 -8.76
N SER A 48 1.86 -10.87 -7.92
CA SER A 48 1.71 -12.09 -7.10
C SER A 48 1.25 -11.80 -5.67
N GLY A 49 0.92 -10.55 -5.34
CA GLY A 49 0.47 -10.14 -4.00
C GLY A 49 1.58 -10.08 -2.95
N VAL A 50 2.85 -10.15 -3.35
CA VAL A 50 4.00 -10.05 -2.43
C VAL A 50 4.22 -8.59 -2.05
N ARG A 51 4.22 -8.29 -0.75
CA ARG A 51 4.43 -6.94 -0.18
C ARG A 51 5.89 -6.49 -0.21
N PRO A 52 6.17 -5.18 -0.15
CA PRO A 52 7.52 -4.66 0.07
C PRO A 52 8.11 -5.12 1.41
N GLN A 53 9.42 -5.37 1.47
CA GLN A 53 10.08 -5.71 2.74
C GLN A 53 10.06 -4.58 3.77
N ALA A 54 9.99 -3.32 3.31
CA ALA A 54 9.87 -2.16 4.18
C ALA A 54 8.65 -2.24 5.12
N LEU A 55 7.59 -2.95 4.71
CA LEU A 55 6.39 -3.11 5.53
C LEU A 55 6.68 -3.77 6.88
N ASP A 56 7.66 -4.69 6.94
CA ASP A 56 8.08 -5.38 8.17
C ASP A 56 8.92 -4.51 9.11
N LYS A 57 9.28 -3.30 8.68
CA LYS A 57 10.00 -2.31 9.48
C LYS A 57 9.05 -1.38 10.26
N ILE A 58 7.76 -1.38 9.93
CA ILE A 58 6.75 -0.64 10.68
C ILE A 58 6.55 -1.31 12.05
N LYS A 59 6.93 -0.60 13.11
CA LYS A 59 6.81 -1.09 14.50
C LYS A 59 5.47 -0.79 15.12
N ASP A 60 4.86 0.31 14.71
CA ASP A 60 3.57 0.73 15.22
C ASP A 60 2.47 -0.15 14.58
N PRO A 61 1.74 -0.96 15.37
CA PRO A 61 0.73 -1.87 14.86
C PRO A 61 -0.45 -1.15 14.19
N GLU A 62 -0.76 0.08 14.60
CA GLU A 62 -1.85 0.86 14.04
C GLU A 62 -1.50 1.37 12.65
N VAL A 63 -0.29 1.94 12.50
CA VAL A 63 0.26 2.34 11.20
C VAL A 63 0.38 1.15 10.26
N ARG A 64 0.85 0.00 10.77
CA ARG A 64 0.95 -1.24 9.98
C ARG A 64 -0.42 -1.69 9.49
N ALA A 65 -1.42 -1.73 10.37
CA ALA A 65 -2.78 -2.11 10.02
C ALA A 65 -3.39 -1.15 8.99
N PHE A 66 -3.14 0.15 9.10
CA PHE A 66 -3.57 1.15 8.12
C PHE A 66 -2.99 0.89 6.73
N VAL A 67 -1.66 0.72 6.62
CA VAL A 67 -1.02 0.40 5.35
C VAL A 67 -1.54 -0.92 4.78
N ASP A 68 -1.72 -1.95 5.62
CA ASP A 68 -2.26 -3.24 5.17
C ASP A 68 -3.68 -3.13 4.59
N LYS A 69 -4.56 -2.29 5.17
CA LYS A 69 -5.90 -1.97 4.60
C LYS A 69 -5.77 -1.34 3.22
N CYS A 70 -4.91 -0.32 3.08
CA CYS A 70 -4.70 0.38 1.81
C CYS A 70 -4.16 -0.55 0.72
N LEU A 71 -3.32 -1.52 1.09
CA LEU A 71 -2.71 -2.45 0.15
C LEU A 71 -3.60 -3.67 -0.16
N ALA A 72 -4.77 -3.84 0.46
CA ALA A 72 -5.64 -5.01 0.31
C ALA A 72 -6.05 -5.30 -1.17
N GLN A 73 -6.77 -6.41 -1.37
CA GLN A 73 -7.37 -6.69 -2.68
C GLN A 73 -8.29 -5.53 -3.10
N PRO A 74 -8.41 -5.19 -4.39
CA PRO A 74 -9.04 -3.94 -4.83
C PRO A 74 -10.42 -3.67 -4.20
N ARG A 75 -11.29 -4.68 -4.13
CA ARG A 75 -12.64 -4.58 -3.55
C ARG A 75 -12.69 -4.55 -2.02
N ALA A 76 -11.58 -4.86 -1.36
CA ALA A 76 -11.44 -4.85 0.10
C ALA A 76 -10.72 -3.59 0.60
N ARG A 77 -10.23 -2.74 -0.30
CA ARG A 77 -9.65 -1.45 0.09
C ARG A 77 -10.80 -0.52 0.52
N PRO A 78 -10.68 0.17 1.66
CA PRO A 78 -11.62 1.21 2.05
C PRO A 78 -11.56 2.39 1.09
N SER A 79 -12.67 3.10 0.94
CA SER A 79 -12.72 4.39 0.27
C SER A 79 -11.88 5.45 1.02
N ALA A 80 -11.54 6.54 0.33
CA ALA A 80 -10.83 7.65 0.96
C ALA A 80 -11.61 8.24 2.16
N THR A 81 -12.94 8.32 2.06
CA THR A 81 -13.79 8.78 3.17
C THR A 81 -13.74 7.83 4.36
N GLU A 82 -13.76 6.52 4.12
CA GLU A 82 -13.62 5.53 5.20
C GLU A 82 -12.23 5.59 5.84
N LEU A 83 -11.17 5.78 5.05
CA LEU A 83 -9.81 5.94 5.59
C LEU A 83 -9.66 7.18 6.46
N LEU A 84 -10.32 8.29 6.13
CA LEU A 84 -10.30 9.50 6.97
C LEU A 84 -10.94 9.27 8.36
N MET A 85 -11.77 8.24 8.51
CA MET A 85 -12.39 7.85 9.78
C MET A 85 -11.61 6.73 10.49
N ASP A 86 -10.46 6.33 9.97
CA ASP A 86 -9.61 5.30 10.57
C ASP A 86 -8.87 5.86 11.79
N ALA A 87 -8.68 5.04 12.82
CA ALA A 87 -7.99 5.42 14.06
C ALA A 87 -6.61 6.04 13.81
N PHE A 88 -5.94 5.66 12.73
CA PHE A 88 -4.66 6.24 12.31
C PHE A 88 -4.67 7.78 12.20
N PHE A 89 -5.83 8.40 11.94
CA PHE A 89 -5.97 9.85 11.86
C PHE A 89 -6.63 10.50 13.09
N ASP A 90 -6.96 9.73 14.13
CA ASP A 90 -7.50 10.30 15.36
C ASP A 90 -6.40 11.11 16.08
N GLU A 91 -6.71 12.36 16.43
CA GLU A 91 -5.84 13.18 17.27
C GLU A 91 -5.91 12.68 18.71
N ASN A 92 -4.77 12.25 19.28
CA ASN A 92 -4.64 12.01 20.73
C ASN A 92 -4.55 13.32 21.51
#